data_AF-A0A1U9K7K0-F1
#
_entry.id   AF-A0A1U9K7K0-F1
#
_cell.length_a   1.000
_cell.length_b   1.000
_cell.length_c   1.000
_cell.angle_alpha   90.00
_cell.angle_beta   90.00
_cell.angle_gamma   90.00
#
_symmetry.space_group_name_H-M   'P 1'
#
loop_
_entity.id
_entity.type
_entity.pdbx_description
1 polymer ?
#
loop_
_entity_poly.entity_id
_entity_poly.type
_entity_poly.pdbx_seq_one_letter_code
_entity_poly.pdbx_strand_id
1 'polypeptide(L)'
;MFDTDRGVVRSEYEPKVAFKRWKLVSSQAGAQEHKIGGEPNWLLEDEAPATYRQTVPMFFLMQLLEGFTFEKLPEAPPQMTLGLTGEPEPSRDPFYRLFLSNNLYFFGTEDGEPLVYILTQI
;
A
#
# COMPACT_ATOMS: atom_id res chain seq x y z
N MET A 1 -4.94 5.50 17.48
CA MET A 1 -5.19 4.21 18.15
C MET A 1 -6.61 3.78 17.76
N PHE A 2 -6.79 2.61 17.14
CA PHE A 2 -8.13 2.10 16.92
C PHE A 2 -8.70 1.66 18.27
N ASP A 3 -9.90 2.09 18.60
CA ASP A 3 -10.56 1.77 19.86
C ASP A 3 -11.11 0.34 19.80
N THR A 4 -10.19 -0.63 19.88
CA THR A 4 -10.46 -2.07 19.70
C THR A 4 -11.48 -2.61 20.69
N ASP A 5 -11.62 -1.94 21.83
CA ASP A 5 -12.55 -2.18 22.92
C ASP A 5 -14.00 -1.84 22.55
N ARG A 6 -14.21 -1.03 21.51
CA ARG A 6 -15.52 -0.82 20.86
C ARG A 6 -15.68 -1.62 19.56
N GLY A 7 -14.69 -2.46 19.23
CA GLY A 7 -14.71 -3.31 18.04
C GLY A 7 -15.80 -4.37 18.15
N VAL A 8 -16.68 -4.45 17.15
CA VAL A 8 -17.64 -5.54 17.01
C VAL A 8 -17.07 -6.55 16.02
N VAL A 9 -16.93 -7.80 16.45
CA VAL A 9 -16.50 -8.89 15.55
C VAL A 9 -17.57 -9.10 14.49
N ARG A 10 -17.15 -9.08 13.23
CA ARG A 10 -17.99 -9.32 12.05
C ARG A 10 -17.75 -10.73 11.57
N SER A 11 -18.66 -11.65 11.88
CA SER A 11 -18.58 -13.06 11.45
C SER A 11 -19.02 -13.27 10.01
N GLU A 12 -19.68 -12.29 9.41
CA GLU A 12 -20.15 -12.29 8.02
C GLU A 12 -19.05 -11.97 7.00
N TYR A 13 -17.86 -11.57 7.46
CA TYR A 13 -16.76 -11.27 6.56
C TYR A 13 -16.14 -12.56 6.01
N GLU A 14 -16.27 -12.75 4.70
CA GLU A 14 -15.58 -13.82 3.98
C GLU A 14 -14.16 -13.36 3.61
N PRO A 15 -13.10 -14.01 4.11
CA PRO A 15 -11.74 -13.71 3.72
C PRO A 15 -11.55 -13.90 2.22
N LYS A 16 -10.89 -12.93 1.57
CA LYS A 16 -10.59 -13.00 0.13
C LYS A 16 -9.13 -13.31 -0.16
N VAL A 17 -8.24 -12.93 0.75
CA VAL A 17 -6.79 -13.03 0.58
C VAL A 17 -6.19 -13.94 1.64
N ALA A 18 -5.19 -14.74 1.24
CA ALA A 18 -4.39 -15.48 2.19
C ALA A 18 -3.49 -14.53 3.00
N PHE A 19 -3.14 -14.94 4.22
CA PHE A 19 -2.16 -14.21 5.02
C PHE A 19 -0.81 -14.19 4.30
N LYS A 20 -0.23 -12.99 4.15
CA LYS A 20 1.10 -12.79 3.57
C LYS A 20 1.94 -11.95 4.53
N ARG A 21 3.05 -12.51 5.01
CA ARG A 21 4.06 -11.74 5.75
C ARG A 21 4.82 -10.82 4.79
N TRP A 22 4.85 -9.53 5.10
CA TRP A 22 5.63 -8.57 4.32
C TRP A 22 7.11 -8.72 4.65
N LYS A 23 7.93 -8.78 3.60
CA LYS A 23 9.39 -8.73 3.72
C LYS A 23 9.80 -7.29 3.45
N LEU A 24 10.14 -6.58 4.51
CA LEU A 24 10.55 -5.18 4.46
C LEU A 24 12.00 -5.10 4.91
N VAL A 25 12.80 -4.31 4.21
CA VAL A 25 14.16 -3.98 4.64
C VAL A 25 14.17 -2.66 5.40
N SER A 26 14.92 -2.60 6.50
CA SER A 26 15.26 -1.32 7.15
C SER A 26 16.26 -0.60 6.24
N SER A 27 15.99 0.67 5.90
CA SER A 27 16.72 1.29 4.80
C SER A 27 18.25 1.41 5.02
N GLN A 28 19.00 1.10 3.97
CA GLN A 28 20.10 1.91 3.48
C GLN A 28 19.72 2.42 2.07
N ALA A 29 20.30 3.53 1.61
CA ALA A 29 19.99 4.11 0.30
C ALA A 29 20.23 3.12 -0.87
N GLY A 30 19.33 3.11 -1.86
CA GLY A 30 19.53 2.44 -3.16
C GLY A 30 19.09 0.98 -3.30
N ALA A 31 18.62 0.30 -2.25
CA ALA A 31 18.10 -1.06 -2.35
C ALA A 31 16.71 -1.08 -3.02
N GLN A 32 16.57 -1.68 -4.21
CA GLN A 32 15.31 -1.85 -4.96
C GLN A 32 14.40 -2.89 -4.31
N GLU A 33 13.92 -2.59 -3.10
CA GLU A 33 13.10 -3.49 -2.28
C GLU A 33 11.96 -2.73 -1.59
N HIS A 34 10.99 -3.45 -1.04
CA HIS A 34 10.01 -2.87 -0.11
C HIS A 34 10.73 -2.45 1.17
N LYS A 35 10.53 -1.22 1.63
CA LYS A 35 11.29 -0.68 2.77
C LYS A 35 10.39 -0.15 3.86
N ILE A 36 10.97 -0.06 5.05
CA ILE A 36 10.44 0.69 6.19
C ILE A 36 11.51 1.67 6.71
N GLY A 37 11.10 2.91 6.92
CA GLY A 37 11.94 4.05 7.30
C GLY A 37 12.95 4.45 6.22
N GLY A 38 13.72 5.49 6.50
CA GLY A 38 14.83 5.94 5.64
C GLY A 38 14.42 6.85 4.50
N GLU A 39 15.01 6.64 3.33
CA GLU A 39 14.74 7.41 2.10
C GLU A 39 14.02 6.57 1.03
N PRO A 40 13.02 7.14 0.33
CA PRO A 40 12.35 6.48 -0.78
C PRO A 40 13.29 6.27 -1.98
N ASN A 41 13.09 5.18 -2.72
CA ASN A 41 13.64 5.10 -4.08
C ASN A 41 12.62 5.70 -5.05
N TRP A 42 12.81 6.95 -5.41
CA TRP A 42 11.94 7.60 -6.39
C TRP A 42 12.02 6.91 -7.76
N LEU A 43 10.86 6.70 -8.37
CA LEU A 43 10.77 6.23 -9.75
C LEU A 43 10.94 7.40 -10.72
N LEU A 44 10.31 8.53 -10.38
CA LEU A 44 10.37 9.79 -11.10
C LEU A 44 11.16 10.81 -10.26
N GLU A 45 10.61 12.01 -10.10
CA GLU A 45 11.16 13.05 -9.24
C GLU A 45 10.67 12.92 -7.80
N ASP A 46 11.30 13.71 -6.92
CA ASP A 46 10.94 13.78 -5.52
C ASP A 46 9.61 14.52 -5.35
N GLU A 47 8.59 13.77 -4.94
CA GLU A 47 7.25 14.27 -4.66
C GLU A 47 6.90 14.15 -3.17
N ALA A 48 7.91 14.12 -2.29
CA ALA A 48 7.68 14.07 -0.85
C ALA A 48 6.84 15.27 -0.39
N PRO A 49 5.75 15.05 0.36
CA PRO A 49 5.07 16.14 1.02
C PRO A 49 6.00 16.73 2.09
N ALA A 50 6.27 18.04 2.00
CA ALA A 50 7.06 18.71 3.04
C ALA A 50 6.30 18.80 4.37
N THR A 51 4.99 19.12 4.31
CA THR A 51 4.16 19.32 5.51
C THR A 51 2.70 18.91 5.29
N TYR A 52 2.04 18.50 6.36
CA TYR A 52 0.58 18.44 6.47
C TYR A 52 0.05 19.76 7.03
N ARG A 53 -1.02 20.31 6.42
CA ARG A 53 -1.61 21.62 6.77
C ARG A 53 -0.56 22.73 6.95
N GLN A 54 0.47 22.73 6.09
CA GLN A 54 1.55 23.73 6.06
C GLN A 54 2.44 23.79 7.31
N THR A 55 2.17 23.00 8.35
CA THR A 55 2.74 23.21 9.69
C THR A 55 3.31 21.95 10.32
N VAL A 56 2.78 20.78 9.99
CA VAL A 56 3.24 19.51 10.58
C VAL A 56 4.19 18.83 9.60
N PRO A 57 5.48 18.69 9.91
CA PRO A 57 6.43 18.02 9.02
C PRO A 57 6.01 16.60 8.70
N MET A 58 6.19 16.20 7.45
CA MET A 58 6.01 14.81 7.05
C MET A 58 7.34 14.16 6.73
N PHE A 59 7.48 12.91 7.12
CA PHE A 59 8.67 12.12 6.85
C PHE A 59 8.28 10.75 6.28
N PHE A 60 9.24 10.14 5.60
CA PHE A 60 9.04 8.86 4.94
C PHE A 60 8.86 7.72 5.96
N LEU A 61 7.78 6.96 5.81
CA LEU A 61 7.46 5.81 6.65
C LEU A 61 7.87 4.50 5.99
N MET A 62 7.49 4.30 4.73
CA MET A 62 7.72 3.05 4.02
C MET A 62 7.45 3.19 2.52
N GLN A 63 7.99 2.26 1.74
CA GLN A 63 7.62 2.10 0.33
C GLN A 63 7.22 0.66 0.03
N LEU A 64 6.26 0.51 -0.89
CA LEU A 64 5.99 -0.76 -1.55
C LEU A 64 6.23 -0.58 -3.04
N LEU A 65 7.15 -1.35 -3.60
CA LEU A 65 7.33 -1.41 -5.04
C LEU A 65 6.11 -2.00 -5.74
N GLU A 66 6.00 -1.71 -7.04
CA GLU A 66 5.01 -2.29 -7.93
C GLU A 66 5.02 -3.83 -7.91
N GLY A 67 3.92 -4.42 -8.38
CA GLY A 67 3.78 -5.88 -8.42
C GLY A 67 3.55 -6.51 -7.04
N PHE A 68 3.24 -5.72 -6.01
CA PHE A 68 2.86 -6.29 -4.71
C PHE A 68 1.53 -7.04 -4.80
N THR A 69 1.58 -8.36 -4.59
CA THR A 69 0.43 -9.25 -4.74
C THR A 69 -0.02 -9.92 -3.44
N PHE A 70 -1.28 -10.31 -3.37
CA PHE A 70 -1.86 -11.18 -2.35
C PHE A 70 -2.46 -12.40 -3.00
N GLU A 71 -2.10 -13.58 -2.51
CA GLU A 71 -2.71 -14.83 -2.99
C GLU A 71 -4.22 -14.82 -2.72
N LYS A 72 -4.99 -15.17 -3.75
CA LYS A 72 -6.45 -15.22 -3.71
C LYS A 72 -6.89 -16.55 -3.10
N LEU A 73 -7.84 -16.52 -2.18
CA LEU A 73 -8.46 -17.76 -1.69
C LEU A 73 -9.32 -18.40 -2.79
N PRO A 74 -9.47 -19.75 -2.82
CA PRO A 74 -10.14 -20.44 -3.92
C PRO A 74 -11.53 -19.86 -4.25
N GLU A 75 -12.36 -19.65 -3.22
CA GLU A 75 -13.74 -19.15 -3.33
C GLU A 75 -13.84 -17.63 -3.54
N ALA A 76 -12.72 -16.89 -3.42
CA ALA A 76 -12.76 -15.44 -3.52
C ALA A 76 -12.98 -14.98 -4.98
N PRO A 77 -13.79 -13.94 -5.23
CA PRO A 77 -14.07 -13.45 -6.59
C PRO A 77 -12.80 -12.88 -7.24
N PRO A 78 -12.63 -12.97 -8.57
CA PRO A 78 -11.45 -12.42 -9.25
C PRO A 78 -11.28 -10.91 -9.04
N GLN A 79 -10.05 -10.41 -9.14
CA GLN A 79 -9.81 -8.96 -9.22
C GLN A 79 -10.43 -8.41 -10.50
N MET A 80 -11.17 -7.31 -10.44
CA MET A 80 -11.61 -6.61 -11.65
C MET A 80 -10.46 -5.76 -12.21
N THR A 81 -10.24 -5.84 -13.51
CA THR A 81 -9.23 -5.08 -14.25
C THR A 81 -9.88 -4.34 -15.41
N LEU A 82 -9.18 -3.34 -15.97
CA LEU A 82 -9.65 -2.67 -17.18
C LEU A 82 -9.30 -3.54 -18.39
N GLY A 83 -10.31 -4.00 -19.13
CA GLY A 83 -10.12 -4.77 -20.35
C GLY A 83 -9.66 -3.89 -21.52
N LEU A 84 -9.28 -4.54 -22.63
CA LEU A 84 -8.81 -3.84 -23.83
C LEU A 84 -9.85 -2.91 -24.47
N THR A 85 -11.14 -3.13 -24.17
CA THR A 85 -12.26 -2.30 -24.61
C THR A 85 -12.49 -1.09 -23.70
N GLY A 86 -11.76 -0.96 -22.59
CA GLY A 86 -12.02 0.02 -21.54
C GLY A 86 -13.13 -0.39 -20.57
N GLU A 87 -13.74 -1.57 -20.75
CA GLU A 87 -14.76 -2.09 -19.84
C GLU A 87 -14.13 -2.94 -18.71
N PRO A 88 -14.69 -2.94 -17.50
CA PRO A 88 -14.22 -3.79 -16.42
C PRO A 88 -14.40 -5.28 -16.74
N GLU A 89 -13.34 -6.08 -16.56
CA GLU A 89 -13.36 -7.53 -16.75
C GLU A 89 -12.69 -8.28 -15.58
N PRO A 90 -13.10 -9.52 -15.27
CA PRO A 90 -12.45 -10.31 -14.23
C PRO A 90 -11.07 -10.80 -14.68
N SER A 91 -10.04 -10.54 -13.87
CA SER A 91 -8.70 -11.08 -14.06
C SER A 91 -8.67 -12.60 -13.91
N ARG A 92 -7.79 -13.24 -14.68
CA ARG A 92 -7.51 -14.68 -14.62
C ARG A 92 -6.40 -15.03 -13.64
N ASP A 93 -5.80 -14.04 -12.99
CA ASP A 93 -4.67 -14.25 -12.08
C ASP A 93 -5.10 -14.92 -10.78
N PRO A 94 -4.27 -15.81 -10.20
CA PRO A 94 -4.55 -16.45 -8.92
C PRO A 94 -4.27 -15.54 -7.71
N PHE A 95 -4.11 -14.23 -7.94
CA PHE A 95 -3.76 -13.25 -6.91
C PHE A 95 -4.43 -11.90 -7.17
N TYR A 96 -4.56 -11.10 -6.13
CA TYR A 96 -4.88 -9.67 -6.24
C TYR A 96 -3.60 -8.85 -6.23
N ARG A 97 -3.57 -7.74 -6.96
CA ARG A 97 -2.53 -6.70 -6.88
C ARG A 97 -2.98 -5.60 -5.93
N LEU A 98 -2.11 -5.14 -5.03
CA LEU A 98 -2.41 -4.07 -4.06
C LEU A 98 -2.73 -2.75 -4.76
N PHE A 99 -2.08 -2.46 -5.89
CA PHE A 99 -2.41 -1.42 -6.87
C PHE A 99 -1.95 -1.87 -8.27
N LEU A 100 -2.49 -1.26 -9.33
CA LEU A 100 -2.15 -1.60 -10.72
C LEU A 100 -0.88 -0.85 -11.14
N SER A 101 0.26 -1.55 -11.08
CA SER A 101 1.55 -1.05 -11.57
C SER A 101 2.00 0.28 -10.94
N ASN A 102 1.81 0.42 -9.63
CA ASN A 102 2.24 1.59 -8.88
C ASN A 102 3.33 1.24 -7.88
N ASN A 103 4.37 2.07 -7.80
CA ASN A 103 5.15 2.21 -6.58
C ASN A 103 4.37 3.07 -5.59
N LEU A 104 4.34 2.65 -4.33
CA LEU A 104 3.64 3.33 -3.24
C LEU A 104 4.66 3.89 -2.26
N TYR A 105 4.47 5.13 -1.86
CA TYR A 105 5.28 5.80 -0.84
C TYR A 105 4.36 6.35 0.24
N PHE A 106 4.72 6.07 1.48
CA PHE A 106 3.93 6.44 2.65
C PHE A 106 4.70 7.47 3.45
N PHE A 107 4.03 8.55 3.80
CA PHE A 107 4.57 9.63 4.61
C PHE A 107 3.67 9.86 5.82
N GLY A 108 4.26 10.17 6.97
CA GLY A 108 3.53 10.39 8.22
C GLY A 108 4.12 11.53 9.02
N THR A 109 3.47 11.82 10.15
CA THR A 109 3.85 12.85 11.11
C THR A 109 4.32 12.20 12.42
N GLU A 110 5.32 12.77 13.10
CA GLU A 110 5.85 12.18 14.35
C GLU A 110 4.87 12.46 15.50
N ASP A 111 4.32 13.66 15.51
CA ASP A 111 3.42 14.18 16.53
C ASP A 111 2.04 14.51 15.95
N GLY A 112 1.00 14.33 16.75
CA GLY A 112 -0.39 14.68 16.42
C GLY A 112 -1.27 13.48 16.04
N GLU A 113 -2.27 13.72 15.20
CA GLU A 113 -3.12 12.65 14.68
C GLU A 113 -2.31 11.71 13.78
N PRO A 114 -2.50 10.39 13.86
CA PRO A 114 -1.75 9.40 13.06
C PRO A 114 -2.20 9.43 11.60
N LEU A 115 -1.82 10.49 10.89
CA LEU A 115 -2.15 10.74 9.51
C LEU A 115 -1.08 10.16 8.60
N VAL A 116 -1.53 9.49 7.54
CA VAL A 116 -0.67 8.89 6.53
C VAL A 116 -1.05 9.46 5.18
N TYR A 117 -0.09 10.09 4.51
CA TYR A 117 -0.20 10.50 3.11
C TYR A 117 0.39 9.41 2.23
N ILE A 118 -0.36 8.97 1.22
CA ILE A 118 0.07 7.93 0.28
C ILE A 118 0.25 8.58 -1.08
N LEU A 119 1.45 8.44 -1.64
CA LEU A 119 1.78 8.85 -2.99
C LEU A 119 1.94 7.60 -3.87
N THR A 120 1.47 7.67 -5.12
CA THR A 120 1.66 6.63 -6.12
C THR A 120 2.41 7.16 -7.34
N GLN A 121 3.43 6.45 -7.82
CA GLN A 121 4.09 6.74 -9.10
C GLN A 121 3.93 5.53 -10.04
N ILE A 122 3.74 5.80 -11.34
CA ILE A 122 3.64 4.83 -12.45
C ILE A 122 4.74 5.17 -13.46
#